data_AF-A0A5J4V9T2-F1
#
_entry.id   AF-A0A5J4V9T2-F1
#
_cell.length_a   1.000
_cell.length_b   1.000
_cell.length_c   1.000
_cell.angle_alpha   90.00
_cell.angle_beta   90.00
_cell.angle_gamma   90.00
#
_symmetry.space_group_name_H-M   'P 1'
#
loop_
_entity.id
_entity.type
_entity.pdbx_description
1 polymer ?
#
loop_
_entity_poly.entity_id
_entity_poly.type
_entity_poly.pdbx_seq_one_letter_code
_entity_poly.pdbx_strand_id
1 'polypeptide(L)'
;MEQAEPISDLEDPSEEELQQMKSEYEKMKKQQQEIESLQKFQFFKKSQVDLSRFVTRDTAQTITGTKTFTQPIVANSFIKTDGTQNQILLANGGTSDVDDFLPKHYHHAMEQMIIEPDNDIRNQGLRIMKNKAN
;
A
#
# COMPACT_ATOMS: atom_id res chain seq x y z
N MET A 1 11.97 74.44 -52.55
CA MET A 1 13.23 73.67 -52.59
C MET A 1 13.66 73.54 -51.15
N GLU A 2 13.38 72.40 -50.55
CA GLU A 2 13.72 72.07 -49.17
C GLU A 2 15.10 71.40 -49.21
N GLN A 3 16.11 72.05 -48.63
CA GLN A 3 17.47 71.53 -48.60
C GLN A 3 17.47 70.35 -47.63
N ALA A 4 17.81 69.15 -48.13
CA ALA A 4 18.07 68.00 -47.29
C ALA A 4 19.28 68.34 -46.41
N GLU A 5 19.07 68.41 -45.09
CA GLU A 5 20.17 68.56 -44.15
C GLU A 5 21.14 67.37 -44.30
N PRO A 6 22.45 67.62 -44.43
CA PRO A 6 23.43 66.55 -44.42
C PRO A 6 23.37 65.89 -43.04
N ILE A 7 23.17 64.57 -43.01
CA ILE A 7 23.33 63.76 -41.80
C ILE A 7 24.81 63.90 -41.40
N SER A 8 25.11 64.90 -40.57
CA SER A 8 26.40 65.08 -39.94
C SER A 8 26.45 64.19 -38.70
N ASP A 9 27.55 63.45 -38.62
CA ASP A 9 28.13 62.95 -37.37
C ASP A 9 27.49 61.67 -36.80
N LEU A 10 27.71 60.57 -37.53
CA LEU A 10 27.93 59.28 -36.85
C LEU A 10 29.40 59.28 -36.41
N GLU A 11 29.69 59.81 -35.22
CA GLU A 11 31.03 59.67 -34.62
C GLU A 11 31.32 58.19 -34.37
N ASP A 12 32.49 57.72 -34.81
CA ASP A 12 32.92 56.36 -34.51
C ASP A 12 33.07 56.22 -32.98
N PRO A 13 32.51 55.16 -32.37
CA PRO A 13 32.54 54.99 -30.93
C PRO A 13 33.98 54.98 -30.43
N SER A 14 34.24 55.78 -29.40
CA SER A 14 35.55 55.87 -28.76
C SER A 14 35.97 54.52 -28.18
N GLU A 15 37.27 54.32 -27.98
CA GLU A 15 37.81 53.06 -27.44
C GLU A 15 37.22 52.73 -26.06
N GLU A 16 36.94 53.76 -25.26
CA GLU A 16 36.29 53.67 -23.95
C GLU A 16 34.83 53.19 -24.06
N GLU A 17 34.05 53.76 -24.98
CA GLU A 17 32.67 53.32 -25.26
C GLU A 17 32.63 51.88 -25.77
N LEU A 18 33.59 51.50 -26.61
CA LEU A 18 33.71 50.13 -27.11
C LEU A 18 34.03 49.14 -25.98
N GLN A 19 34.84 49.55 -25.01
CA GLN A 19 35.20 48.76 -23.84
C GLN A 19 34.04 48.65 -22.85
N GLN A 20 33.29 49.73 -22.67
CA GLN A 20 32.08 49.76 -21.85
C GLN A 20 30.99 48.84 -22.42
N MET A 21 30.74 48.92 -23.73
CA MET A 21 29.79 48.05 -24.43
C MET A 21 30.17 46.57 -24.32
N LYS A 22 31.47 46.23 -24.44
CA LYS A 22 31.95 44.85 -24.22
C LYS A 22 31.72 44.38 -22.79
N SER A 23 31.98 45.24 -21.80
CA SER A 23 31.72 44.94 -20.38
C SER A 23 30.23 44.70 -20.11
N GLU A 24 29.34 45.53 -20.68
CA GLU A 24 27.90 45.34 -20.55
C GLU A 24 27.42 44.05 -21.24
N TYR A 25 27.95 43.73 -22.42
CA TYR A 25 27.66 42.49 -23.11
C TYR A 25 28.01 41.25 -22.27
N GLU A 26 29.19 41.23 -21.65
CA GLU A 26 29.61 40.13 -20.78
C GLU A 26 28.77 40.05 -19.49
N LYS A 27 28.40 41.19 -18.90
CA LYS A 27 27.49 41.23 -17.75
C LYS A 27 26.12 40.66 -18.09
N MET A 28 25.53 41.09 -19.21
CA MET A 28 24.24 40.60 -19.69
C MET A 28 24.28 39.09 -19.96
N LYS A 29 25.33 38.61 -20.63
CA LYS A 29 25.52 37.18 -20.92
C LYS A 29 25.60 36.35 -19.64
N LYS A 30 26.35 36.82 -18.64
CA LYS A 30 26.44 36.16 -17.33
C LYS A 30 25.09 36.15 -16.60
N GLN A 31 24.36 37.26 -16.62
CA GLN A 31 23.04 37.36 -16.01
C GLN A 31 22.03 36.40 -16.67
N GLN A 32 22.09 36.24 -17.99
CA GLN A 32 21.22 35.32 -18.71
C GLN A 32 21.51 33.85 -18.36
N GLN A 33 22.78 33.48 -18.23
CA GLN A 33 23.17 32.14 -17.76
C GLN A 33 22.67 31.87 -16.33
N GLU A 34 22.75 32.87 -15.45
CA GLU A 34 22.24 32.75 -14.08
C GLU A 34 20.71 32.55 -14.09
N ILE A 35 19.97 33.34 -14.86
CA ILE A 35 18.52 33.19 -15.03
C ILE A 35 18.17 31.79 -15.55
N GLU A 36 18.86 31.30 -16.57
CA GLU A 36 18.64 29.96 -17.12
C GLU A 36 18.92 28.86 -16.10
N SER A 37 20.01 29.01 -15.32
CA SER A 37 20.34 28.07 -14.24
C SER A 37 19.26 28.03 -13.15
N LEU A 38 18.71 29.20 -12.78
CA LEU A 38 17.63 29.33 -11.81
C LEU A 38 16.34 28.73 -12.35
N GLN A 39 15.99 28.99 -13.60
CA GLN A 39 14.82 28.40 -14.27
C GLN A 39 14.91 26.86 -14.31
N LYS A 40 16.07 26.32 -14.67
CA LYS A 40 16.33 24.88 -14.68
C LYS A 40 16.22 24.25 -13.28
N PHE A 41 16.73 24.95 -12.25
CA PHE A 41 16.60 24.52 -10.86
C PHE A 41 15.13 24.51 -10.39
N GLN A 42 14.35 25.53 -10.76
CA GLN A 42 12.91 25.59 -10.45
C GLN A 42 12.14 24.46 -11.16
N PHE A 43 12.50 24.14 -12.41
CA PHE A 43 11.91 23.00 -13.13
C PHE A 43 12.17 21.68 -12.39
N PHE A 44 13.41 21.45 -11.93
CA PHE A 44 13.75 20.24 -11.17
C PHE A 44 13.03 20.16 -9.81
N LYS A 45 12.86 21.31 -9.13
CA LYS A 45 12.02 21.38 -7.92
C LYS A 45 10.54 21.13 -8.21
N LYS A 46 10.03 21.54 -9.37
CA LYS A 46 8.63 21.34 -9.76
C LYS A 46 8.37 19.90 -10.22
N SER A 47 9.36 19.23 -10.81
CA SER A 47 9.36 17.79 -11.00
C SER A 47 9.68 17.07 -9.68
N GLN A 48 8.99 17.44 -8.58
CA GLN A 48 9.08 16.68 -7.35
C GLN A 48 8.76 15.23 -7.69
N VAL A 49 9.69 14.34 -7.37
CA VAL A 49 9.41 12.92 -7.40
C VAL A 49 8.22 12.72 -6.49
N ASP A 50 7.13 12.19 -7.06
CA ASP A 50 5.95 11.86 -6.28
C ASP A 50 6.28 10.67 -5.36
N LEU A 51 6.73 10.99 -4.14
CA LEU A 51 7.11 10.02 -3.14
C LEU A 51 5.90 9.28 -2.54
N SER A 52 4.67 9.77 -2.79
CA SER A 52 3.45 9.12 -2.24
C SER A 52 3.17 7.76 -2.88
N ARG A 53 3.89 7.39 -3.95
CA ARG A 53 3.76 6.11 -4.65
C ARG A 53 4.69 5.02 -4.10
N PHE A 54 5.59 5.36 -3.19
CA PHE A 54 6.55 4.42 -2.61
C PHE A 54 6.12 3.99 -1.20
N VAL A 55 6.44 2.75 -0.85
CA VAL A 55 6.24 2.23 0.50
C VAL A 55 7.45 2.58 1.36
N THR A 56 7.21 3.15 2.54
CA THR A 56 8.23 3.52 3.53
C THR A 56 8.18 2.60 4.75
N ARG A 57 9.19 2.65 5.62
CA ARG A 57 9.35 1.70 6.75
C ARG A 57 8.59 2.09 8.01
N ASP A 58 8.50 3.39 8.29
CA ASP A 58 8.15 3.89 9.63
C ASP A 58 6.88 4.75 9.63
N THR A 59 6.10 4.69 8.54
CA THR A 59 4.84 5.44 8.43
C THR A 59 3.66 4.50 8.23
N ALA A 60 2.53 4.86 8.83
CA ALA A 60 1.27 4.18 8.57
C ALA A 60 0.83 4.48 7.12
N GLN A 61 0.56 3.42 6.35
CA GLN A 61 0.32 3.50 4.91
C GLN A 61 -0.77 2.54 4.47
N THR A 62 -1.59 2.95 3.50
CA THR A 62 -2.53 2.08 2.81
C THR A 62 -1.93 1.67 1.46
N ILE A 63 -1.72 0.37 1.27
CA ILE A 63 -1.13 -0.19 0.04
C ILE A 63 -2.23 -0.97 -0.69
N THR A 64 -2.61 -0.52 -1.89
CA THR A 64 -3.72 -1.11 -2.67
C THR A 64 -3.23 -2.01 -3.81
N GLY A 65 -4.11 -2.89 -4.29
CA GLY A 65 -3.83 -3.87 -5.36
C GLY A 65 -3.09 -5.12 -4.88
N THR A 66 -3.08 -6.17 -5.69
CA THR A 66 -2.43 -7.45 -5.36
C THR A 66 -0.94 -7.27 -5.07
N LYS A 67 -0.46 -7.87 -3.98
CA LYS A 67 0.96 -7.90 -3.60
C LYS A 67 1.41 -9.34 -3.46
N THR A 68 2.39 -9.72 -4.27
CA THR A 68 2.97 -11.06 -4.27
C THR A 68 4.34 -11.01 -3.61
N PHE A 69 4.53 -11.80 -2.56
CA PHE A 69 5.81 -11.97 -1.88
C PHE A 69 6.36 -13.35 -2.19
N THR A 70 7.58 -13.43 -2.73
CA THR A 70 8.24 -14.69 -3.08
C THR A 70 9.01 -15.31 -1.92
N GLN A 71 9.07 -14.60 -0.79
CA GLN A 71 9.77 -15.00 0.42
C GLN A 71 8.84 -14.92 1.64
N PRO A 72 9.14 -15.64 2.73
CA PRO A 72 8.35 -15.58 3.95
C PRO A 72 8.22 -14.16 4.50
N ILE A 73 7.03 -13.84 5.02
CA ILE A 73 6.72 -12.57 5.67
C ILE A 73 6.68 -12.81 7.18
N VAL A 74 7.41 -12.00 7.93
CA VAL A 74 7.33 -11.94 9.39
C VAL A 74 6.64 -10.64 9.76
N ALA A 75 5.53 -10.74 10.49
CA ALA A 75 4.77 -9.60 11.01
C ALA A 75 4.42 -9.87 12.47
N ASN A 76 4.28 -8.81 13.26
CA ASN A 76 3.85 -8.94 14.66
C ASN A 76 2.44 -9.54 14.76
N SER A 77 1.58 -9.24 13.77
CA SER A 77 0.21 -9.74 13.71
C SER A 77 -0.31 -9.74 12.27
N PHE A 78 -1.12 -10.74 11.94
CA PHE A 78 -1.93 -10.76 10.71
C PHE A 78 -3.40 -10.56 11.10
N ILE A 79 -4.02 -9.50 10.58
CA ILE A 79 -5.42 -9.16 10.85
C ILE A 79 -6.19 -9.23 9.54
N LYS A 80 -7.27 -10.02 9.52
CA LYS A 80 -8.24 -9.98 8.43
C LYS A 80 -9.26 -8.89 8.74
N THR A 81 -9.47 -7.96 7.82
CA THR A 81 -10.53 -6.96 7.93
C THR A 81 -11.87 -7.66 8.11
N ASP A 82 -12.67 -7.16 9.05
CA ASP A 82 -13.98 -7.72 9.41
C ASP A 82 -13.94 -9.15 10.01
N GLY A 83 -12.76 -9.63 10.41
CA GLY A 83 -12.61 -10.87 11.18
C GLY A 83 -13.09 -10.72 12.63
N THR A 84 -13.47 -11.82 13.26
CA THR A 84 -13.86 -11.87 14.68
C THR A 84 -12.72 -12.40 15.55
N GLN A 85 -12.80 -12.18 16.86
CA GLN A 85 -11.82 -12.69 17.82
C GLN A 85 -11.84 -14.23 17.98
N ASN A 86 -12.87 -14.90 17.45
CA ASN A 86 -13.08 -16.35 17.54
C ASN A 86 -12.74 -17.07 16.21
N GLN A 87 -11.81 -16.53 15.43
CA GLN A 87 -11.46 -17.10 14.12
C GLN A 87 -9.99 -17.50 14.01
N ILE A 88 -9.75 -18.59 13.27
CA ILE A 88 -8.43 -19.06 12.83
C ILE A 88 -8.24 -18.65 11.38
N LEU A 89 -7.13 -17.97 11.07
CA LEU A 89 -6.75 -17.63 9.70
C LEU A 89 -6.16 -18.85 8.99
N LEU A 90 -6.74 -19.22 7.86
CA LEU A 90 -6.29 -20.37 7.07
C LEU A 90 -5.30 -19.96 5.98
N ALA A 91 -4.44 -20.88 5.57
CA ALA A 91 -3.42 -20.64 4.53
C ALA A 91 -4.02 -20.29 3.15
N ASN A 92 -5.28 -20.67 2.89
CA ASN A 92 -6.00 -20.31 1.67
C ASN A 92 -6.64 -18.90 1.72
N GLY A 93 -6.45 -18.15 2.80
CA GLY A 93 -7.02 -16.82 3.01
C GLY A 93 -8.43 -16.79 3.59
N GLY A 94 -9.04 -17.95 3.82
CA GLY A 94 -10.30 -18.10 4.55
C GLY A 94 -10.15 -18.03 6.06
N THR A 95 -11.26 -18.26 6.76
CA THR A 95 -11.32 -18.33 8.22
C THR A 95 -12.12 -19.56 8.65
N SER A 96 -11.75 -20.17 9.78
CA SER A 96 -12.57 -21.15 10.50
C SER A 96 -12.89 -20.62 11.88
N ASP A 97 -14.05 -20.99 12.44
CA ASP A 97 -14.35 -20.65 13.83
C ASP A 97 -13.54 -21.55 14.76
N VAL A 98 -13.14 -21.01 15.92
CA VAL A 98 -12.48 -21.81 16.96
C VAL A 98 -13.42 -22.90 17.48
N ASP A 99 -14.73 -22.63 17.54
CA ASP A 99 -15.74 -23.56 18.04
C ASP A 99 -15.83 -24.85 17.21
N ASP A 100 -15.43 -24.81 15.93
CA ASP A 100 -15.41 -26.00 15.06
C ASP A 100 -14.40 -27.06 15.52
N PHE A 101 -13.40 -26.65 16.30
CA PHE A 101 -12.35 -27.52 16.84
C PHE A 101 -12.59 -27.93 18.29
N LEU A 102 -13.63 -27.39 18.94
CA LEU A 102 -13.99 -27.77 20.30
C LEU A 102 -14.68 -29.14 20.31
N PRO A 103 -14.48 -29.96 21.35
CA PRO A 103 -15.22 -31.20 21.53
C PRO A 103 -16.73 -30.92 21.49
N LYS A 104 -17.39 -31.46 20.47
CA LYS A 104 -18.85 -31.37 20.39
C LYS A 104 -19.42 -32.31 21.44
N HIS A 105 -19.97 -31.73 22.50
CA HIS A 105 -20.77 -32.47 23.46
C HIS A 105 -22.07 -32.88 22.78
N TYR A 106 -22.03 -34.00 22.08
CA TYR A 106 -23.24 -34.72 21.76
C TYR A 106 -23.77 -35.24 23.09
N HIS A 107 -24.98 -34.85 23.44
CA HIS A 107 -25.70 -35.58 24.48
C HIS A 107 -25.81 -37.02 23.98
N HIS A 108 -24.93 -37.89 24.46
CA HIS A 108 -25.16 -39.32 24.38
C HIS A 108 -26.45 -39.51 25.14
N ALA A 109 -27.56 -39.73 24.44
CA ALA A 109 -28.73 -40.27 25.09
C ALA A 109 -28.21 -41.50 25.83
N MET A 110 -28.28 -41.49 27.17
CA MET A 110 -27.95 -42.67 27.93
C MET A 110 -29.05 -43.67 27.59
N GLU A 111 -28.79 -44.51 26.61
CA GLU A 111 -29.69 -45.58 26.22
C GLU A 111 -29.35 -46.80 27.07
N GLN A 112 -30.38 -47.40 27.64
CA GLN A 112 -30.24 -48.66 28.34
C GLN A 112 -30.39 -49.79 27.33
N MET A 113 -29.36 -50.61 27.23
CA MET A 113 -29.48 -51.91 26.58
C MET A 113 -30.20 -52.86 27.54
N ILE A 114 -31.32 -53.42 27.07
CA ILE A 114 -32.13 -54.37 27.84
C ILE A 114 -32.19 -55.66 27.04
N ILE A 115 -31.86 -56.75 27.72
CA ILE A 115 -32.03 -58.11 27.22
C ILE A 115 -33.42 -58.56 27.69
N GLU A 116 -34.30 -58.86 26.74
CA GLU A 116 -35.64 -59.33 27.06
C GLU A 116 -35.56 -60.72 27.71
N PRO A 117 -36.29 -60.96 28.81
CA PRO A 117 -36.22 -62.22 29.52
C PRO A 117 -36.83 -63.34 28.67
N ASP A 118 -36.03 -64.37 28.38
CA ASP A 118 -36.46 -65.64 27.79
C ASP A 118 -35.72 -66.80 28.49
N ASN A 119 -36.38 -67.94 28.59
CA ASN A 119 -35.85 -69.16 29.19
C ASN A 119 -34.79 -69.84 28.30
N ASP A 120 -34.75 -69.52 27.00
CA ASP A 120 -33.69 -69.90 26.07
C ASP A 120 -32.94 -68.65 25.59
N ILE A 121 -31.63 -68.58 25.84
CA ILE A 121 -30.80 -67.43 25.48
C ILE A 121 -30.79 -67.15 23.97
N ARG A 122 -31.07 -68.15 23.13
CA ARG A 122 -31.15 -67.99 21.67
C ARG A 122 -32.39 -67.22 21.20
N ASN A 123 -33.40 -67.12 22.06
CA ASN A 123 -34.66 -66.44 21.80
C ASN A 123 -34.77 -65.10 22.53
N GLN A 124 -33.76 -64.70 23.33
CA GLN A 124 -33.75 -63.40 23.99
C GLN A 124 -33.62 -62.26 22.97
N GLY A 125 -34.55 -61.31 23.02
CA GLY A 125 -34.49 -60.08 22.23
C GLY A 125 -33.52 -59.07 22.83
N LEU A 126 -32.86 -58.28 21.98
CA LEU A 126 -32.08 -57.13 22.40
C LEU A 126 -32.82 -55.84 22.06
N ARG A 127 -33.05 -54.98 23.05
CA ARG A 127 -33.66 -53.67 22.84
C ARG A 127 -32.80 -52.56 23.42
N ILE A 128 -32.79 -51.44 22.72
CA ILE A 128 -32.17 -50.21 23.15
C ILE A 128 -33.30 -49.24 23.49
N MET A 129 -33.40 -48.80 24.75
CA MET A 129 -34.44 -47.89 25.21
C MET A 129 -33.84 -46.64 25.84
N LYS A 130 -34.44 -45.47 25.62
CA LYS A 130 -34.02 -44.22 26.28
C LYS A 130 -34.20 -44.34 27.80
N ASN A 131 -33.17 -44.00 28.58
CA ASN A 131 -33.29 -43.99 30.03
C ASN A 131 -34.32 -42.94 30.48
N LYS A 132 -35.26 -43.32 31.36
CA LYS A 132 -36.36 -42.47 31.82
C LYS A 132 -35.93 -41.42 32.85
N ALA A 133 -34.68 -41.53 33.34
CA ALA A 133 -34.09 -40.64 34.33
C ALA A 133 -33.38 -39.39 33.74
N ASN A 134 -33.38 -39.23 32.40
CA ASN A 134 -32.82 -38.08 31.68
C ASN A 134 -33.87 -37.31 30.89
#